data_AF-A0A4Q5Y8R8-F1
#
_entry.id   AF-A0A4Q5Y8R8-F1
#
_cell.length_a   1.000
_cell.length_b   1.000
_cell.length_c   1.000
_cell.angle_alpha   90.00
_cell.angle_beta   90.00
_cell.angle_gamma   90.00
#
_symmetry.space_group_name_H-M   'P 1'
#
loop_
_entity.id
_entity.type
_entity.pdbx_description
1 polymer ?
#
loop_
_entity_poly.entity_id
_entity_poly.type
_entity_poly.pdbx_seq_one_letter_code
_entity_poly.pdbx_strand_id
1 'polypeptide(L)'
;MILNKKVYDTHIREMRVMQPVVMNLTFKKEFRTGTNIVGYINNNAAQTVIIGAHYDHLGYGEDGSSRMTEPGRAIHNGADDNASGVAAMLALADKLKKSAQKKYNYLFIAFSAEELGLLGSKAFVKEKDFDRKKAAYMINMDMVGRLSPDRKLTVGGVGTSPVWGSVLKSVTSNFKIVNDSSG
;
A
#
# COMPACT_ATOMS: atom_id res chain seq x y z
N MET A 1 23.29 19.80 9.99
CA MET A 1 24.06 20.99 9.58
C MET A 1 23.72 21.29 8.13
N ILE A 2 22.95 22.35 7.85
CA ILE A 2 22.61 22.75 6.47
C ILE A 2 23.53 23.92 6.12
N LEU A 3 24.43 23.73 5.16
CA LEU A 3 25.33 24.78 4.67
C LEU A 3 24.55 25.74 3.77
N ASN A 4 24.69 27.05 3.98
CA ASN A 4 24.10 28.02 3.06
C ASN A 4 24.94 28.11 1.76
N LYS A 5 24.30 28.54 0.68
CA LYS A 5 24.89 28.63 -0.67
C LYS A 5 26.20 29.43 -0.71
N LYS A 6 26.29 30.54 0.06
CA LYS A 6 27.49 31.38 0.13
C LYS A 6 28.67 30.62 0.72
N VAL A 7 28.45 29.86 1.80
CA VAL A 7 29.50 29.05 2.44
C VAL A 7 29.96 27.92 1.50
N TYR A 8 29.02 27.27 0.78
CA TYR A 8 29.35 26.27 -0.23
C TYR A 8 30.20 26.85 -1.37
N ASP A 9 29.79 28.00 -1.91
CA ASP A 9 30.48 28.64 -3.04
C ASP A 9 31.87 29.16 -2.66
N THR A 10 32.06 29.65 -1.43
CA THR A 10 33.35 30.19 -0.97
C THR A 10 34.35 29.10 -0.54
N HIS A 11 33.87 28.00 0.05
CA HIS A 11 34.78 27.04 0.72
C HIS A 11 34.77 25.63 0.14
N ILE A 12 33.76 25.24 -0.64
CA ILE A 12 33.58 23.84 -1.07
C ILE A 12 33.57 23.70 -2.60
N ARG A 13 33.03 24.67 -3.34
CA ARG A 13 32.82 24.58 -4.80
C ARG A 13 34.09 24.26 -5.60
N GLU A 14 35.26 24.72 -5.14
CA GLU A 14 36.55 24.45 -5.79
C GLU A 14 37.35 23.31 -5.13
N MET A 15 36.90 22.79 -3.98
CA MET A 15 37.46 21.58 -3.38
C MET A 15 37.00 20.34 -4.16
N ARG A 16 37.69 20.04 -5.26
CA ARG A 16 37.60 18.72 -5.91
C ARG A 16 38.48 17.72 -5.17
N VAL A 17 38.09 17.39 -3.95
CA VAL A 17 38.65 16.22 -3.26
C VAL A 17 37.87 15.00 -3.75
N MET A 18 38.44 14.31 -4.74
CA MET A 18 37.94 13.00 -5.17
C MET A 18 38.38 11.96 -4.13
N GLN A 19 37.58 11.79 -3.07
CA GLN A 19 37.79 10.69 -2.13
C GLN A 19 37.33 9.39 -2.82
N PRO A 20 38.19 8.38 -3.00
CA PRO A 20 37.75 7.10 -3.52
C PRO A 20 36.79 6.46 -2.50
N VAL A 21 35.51 6.41 -2.84
CA VAL A 21 34.53 5.63 -2.07
C VAL A 21 34.61 4.21 -2.58
N VAL A 22 35.24 3.34 -1.80
CA VAL A 22 35.21 1.89 -2.06
C VAL A 22 34.01 1.32 -1.32
N MET A 23 32.99 0.91 -2.07
CA MET A 23 31.82 0.22 -1.52
C MET A 23 32.01 -1.28 -1.72
N ASN A 24 32.20 -2.01 -0.62
CA ASN A 24 32.21 -3.47 -0.64
C ASN A 24 30.78 -3.96 -0.45
N LEU A 25 30.16 -4.46 -1.53
CA LEU A 25 28.82 -5.04 -1.50
C LEU A 25 28.92 -6.56 -1.39
N THR A 26 28.22 -7.14 -0.42
CA THR A 26 28.02 -8.58 -0.33
C THR A 26 26.52 -8.85 -0.46
N PHE A 27 26.15 -9.68 -1.43
CA PHE A 27 24.76 -10.08 -1.63
C PHE A 27 24.53 -11.44 -0.99
N LYS A 28 23.55 -11.53 -0.10
CA LYS A 28 23.04 -12.78 0.44
C LYS A 28 21.62 -12.96 -0.05
N LYS A 29 21.34 -14.08 -0.71
CA LYS A 29 19.95 -14.45 -1.04
C LYS A 29 19.29 -15.03 0.19
N GLU A 30 18.12 -14.49 0.53
CA GLU A 30 17.24 -15.06 1.56
C GLU A 30 15.93 -15.47 0.91
N PHE A 31 15.39 -16.60 1.35
CA PHE A 31 14.11 -17.13 0.88
C PHE A 31 13.13 -17.11 2.05
N ARG A 32 11.96 -16.53 1.82
CA ARG A 32 10.84 -16.50 2.77
C ARG A 32 9.57 -16.92 2.03
N THR A 33 8.68 -17.59 2.74
CA THR A 33 7.37 -17.96 2.20
C THR A 33 6.35 -16.91 2.61
N GLY A 34 5.73 -16.25 1.62
CA GLY A 34 4.57 -15.39 1.82
C GLY A 34 3.29 -16.12 1.40
N THR A 35 2.15 -15.77 1.99
CA THR A 35 0.85 -16.36 1.64
C THR A 35 -0.21 -15.27 1.55
N ASN A 36 -0.80 -15.10 0.37
CA ASN A 36 -1.98 -14.26 0.24
C ASN A 36 -3.20 -15.01 0.80
N ILE A 37 -4.03 -14.32 1.58
CA ILE A 37 -5.28 -14.88 2.11
C ILE A 37 -6.44 -14.31 1.30
N VAL A 38 -7.32 -15.17 0.81
CA VAL A 38 -8.40 -14.80 -0.11
C VAL A 38 -9.76 -15.21 0.45
N GLY A 39 -10.72 -14.30 0.42
CA GLY A 39 -12.13 -14.55 0.73
C GLY A 39 -13.02 -14.18 -0.45
N TYR A 40 -14.07 -14.96 -0.71
CA TYR A 40 -14.96 -14.72 -1.86
C TYR A 40 -16.43 -14.72 -1.45
N ILE A 41 -17.16 -13.70 -1.90
CA ILE A 41 -18.62 -13.63 -1.84
C ILE A 41 -19.15 -13.83 -3.27
N ASN A 42 -19.76 -14.99 -3.50
CA ASN A 42 -20.41 -15.30 -4.77
C ASN A 42 -21.87 -14.83 -4.76
N ASN A 43 -22.20 -13.87 -5.61
CA ASN A 43 -23.55 -13.38 -5.84
C ASN A 43 -24.13 -13.87 -7.18
N ASN A 44 -23.46 -14.82 -7.86
CA ASN A 44 -23.74 -15.24 -9.23
C ASN A 44 -23.72 -14.08 -10.24
N ALA A 45 -22.89 -13.06 -9.99
CA ALA A 45 -22.73 -11.92 -10.88
C ALA A 45 -21.71 -12.20 -12.00
N ALA A 46 -21.81 -11.46 -13.10
CA ALA A 46 -20.89 -11.60 -14.23
C ALA A 46 -19.48 -11.06 -13.95
N GLN A 47 -19.37 -10.04 -13.09
CA GLN A 47 -18.12 -9.37 -12.75
C GLN A 47 -17.86 -9.39 -11.24
N THR A 48 -16.58 -9.23 -10.88
CA THR A 48 -16.07 -9.28 -9.52
C THR A 48 -15.36 -7.97 -9.17
N VAL A 49 -15.70 -7.38 -8.03
CA VAL A 49 -14.95 -6.27 -7.44
C VAL A 49 -13.90 -6.85 -6.50
N ILE A 50 -12.67 -6.39 -6.63
CA ILE A 50 -11.55 -6.82 -5.79
C ILE A 50 -11.33 -5.76 -4.70
N ILE A 51 -11.20 -6.19 -3.45
CA ILE A 51 -10.90 -5.33 -2.31
C ILE A 51 -9.65 -5.91 -1.65
N GLY A 52 -8.58 -5.13 -1.60
CA GLY A 52 -7.29 -5.57 -1.10
C GLY A 52 -6.76 -4.73 0.05
N ALA A 53 -5.93 -5.33 0.88
CA ALA A 53 -5.03 -4.70 1.84
C ALA A 53 -3.81 -5.60 2.01
N HIS A 54 -2.64 -5.10 2.35
CA HIS A 54 -1.55 -5.98 2.78
C HIS A 54 -1.61 -6.21 4.29
N TYR A 55 -1.20 -7.39 4.73
CA TYR A 55 -1.22 -7.76 6.15
C TYR A 55 0.17 -8.00 6.73
N ASP A 56 1.20 -8.09 5.89
CA ASP A 56 2.57 -8.10 6.35
C ASP A 56 3.01 -6.72 6.82
N HIS A 57 4.00 -6.70 7.70
CA HIS A 57 4.69 -5.50 8.13
C HIS A 57 6.12 -5.84 8.57
N LEU A 58 6.90 -4.83 8.97
CA LEU A 58 8.35 -4.91 9.19
C LEU A 58 8.82 -5.80 10.35
N GLY A 59 7.93 -6.33 11.19
CA GLY A 59 8.31 -7.20 12.31
C GLY A 59 9.29 -6.49 13.26
N TYR A 60 10.53 -6.98 13.35
CA TYR A 60 11.58 -6.34 14.15
C TYR A 60 12.47 -5.36 13.36
N GLY A 61 12.10 -5.02 12.13
CA GLY A 61 12.88 -4.17 11.24
C GLY A 61 14.11 -4.88 10.66
N GLU A 62 14.10 -6.21 10.63
CA GLU A 62 15.23 -7.04 10.17
C GLU A 62 15.69 -6.77 8.74
N ASP A 63 14.83 -6.19 7.89
CA ASP A 63 15.12 -5.88 6.49
C ASP A 63 15.71 -4.48 6.28
N GLY A 64 15.94 -3.72 7.35
CA GLY A 64 16.57 -2.40 7.28
C GLY A 64 15.70 -1.29 6.66
N SER A 65 14.43 -1.58 6.36
CA SER A 65 13.45 -0.62 5.83
C SER A 65 12.83 0.28 6.91
N SER A 66 13.26 0.15 8.18
CA SER A 66 12.76 0.96 9.27
C SER A 66 13.41 2.34 9.32
N ARG A 67 12.60 3.36 9.65
CA ARG A 67 13.05 4.71 9.99
C ARG A 67 13.44 4.87 11.46
N MET A 68 13.29 3.82 12.29
CA MET A 68 13.69 3.87 13.69
C MET A 68 15.22 4.00 13.77
N THR A 69 15.67 5.07 14.40
CA THR A 69 17.10 5.38 14.63
C THR A 69 17.58 4.97 16.02
N GLU A 70 16.64 4.64 16.92
CA GLU A 70 16.96 4.25 18.29
C GLU A 70 17.58 2.85 18.31
N PRO A 71 18.71 2.65 19.01
CA PRO A 71 19.33 1.35 19.12
C PRO A 71 18.47 0.42 19.99
N GLY A 72 18.00 -0.69 19.41
CA GLY A 72 17.27 -1.73 20.13
C GLY A 72 16.33 -2.53 19.23
N ARG A 73 16.09 -3.80 19.58
CA ARG A 73 15.09 -4.64 18.90
C ARG A 73 13.69 -4.16 19.29
N ALA A 74 13.06 -3.36 18.44
CA ALA A 74 11.70 -2.86 18.63
C ALA A 74 10.72 -3.53 17.66
N ILE A 75 9.47 -3.74 18.10
CA ILE A 75 8.40 -4.27 17.24
C ILE A 75 7.81 -3.10 16.44
N HIS A 76 7.69 -3.32 15.13
CA HIS A 76 6.93 -2.47 14.23
C HIS A 76 5.51 -3.04 14.18
N ASN A 77 4.58 -2.35 14.82
CA ASN A 77 3.22 -2.89 15.02
C ASN A 77 2.32 -2.76 13.78
N GLY A 78 2.65 -1.87 12.84
CA GLY A 78 1.91 -1.72 11.59
C GLY A 78 0.45 -1.31 11.76
N ALA A 79 0.14 -0.53 12.79
CA ALA A 79 -1.24 -0.19 13.14
C ALA A 79 -1.96 0.58 12.02
N ASP A 80 -1.31 1.62 11.48
CA ASP A 80 -1.81 2.33 10.30
C ASP A 80 -1.43 1.58 9.02
N ASP A 81 -0.18 1.12 8.95
CA ASP A 81 0.45 0.45 7.81
C ASP A 81 0.75 -1.03 8.13
N ASN A 82 -0.14 -1.98 7.85
CA ASN A 82 -1.46 -1.80 7.25
C ASN A 82 -2.58 -2.60 7.94
N ALA A 83 -2.46 -2.79 9.25
CA ALA A 83 -3.54 -3.37 10.05
C ALA A 83 -4.85 -2.58 9.92
N SER A 84 -4.78 -1.27 9.70
CA SER A 84 -5.96 -0.43 9.45
C SER A 84 -6.69 -0.79 8.16
N GLY A 85 -5.96 -1.05 7.06
CA GLY A 85 -6.55 -1.48 5.79
C GLY A 85 -7.17 -2.87 5.90
N VAL A 86 -6.49 -3.80 6.58
CA VAL A 86 -7.05 -5.13 6.86
C VAL A 86 -8.34 -5.04 7.68
N ALA A 87 -8.35 -4.21 8.72
CA ALA A 87 -9.55 -4.00 9.55
C ALA A 87 -10.71 -3.42 8.73
N ALA A 88 -10.45 -2.40 7.90
CA ALA A 88 -11.44 -1.81 7.01
C ALA A 88 -11.97 -2.82 5.98
N MET A 89 -11.09 -3.65 5.42
CA MET A 89 -11.45 -4.69 4.46
C MET A 89 -12.37 -5.74 5.08
N LEU A 90 -12.04 -6.23 6.28
CA LEU A 90 -12.87 -7.21 7.01
C LEU A 90 -14.24 -6.62 7.41
N ALA A 91 -14.28 -5.36 7.87
CA ALA A 91 -15.53 -4.68 8.18
C ALA A 91 -16.41 -4.50 6.92
N LEU A 92 -15.80 -4.16 5.78
CA LEU A 92 -16.52 -4.05 4.51
C LEU A 92 -17.01 -5.41 4.03
N ALA A 93 -16.25 -6.48 4.22
CA ALA A 93 -16.67 -7.85 3.89
C ALA A 93 -17.92 -8.26 4.65
N ASP A 94 -17.96 -8.03 5.97
CA ASP A 94 -19.14 -8.30 6.79
C ASP A 94 -20.36 -7.51 6.33
N LYS A 95 -20.17 -6.21 6.05
CA LYS A 95 -21.26 -5.33 5.58
C LYS A 95 -21.79 -5.76 4.21
N LEU A 96 -20.92 -6.07 3.26
CA LEU A 96 -21.31 -6.48 1.90
C LEU A 96 -22.05 -7.81 1.92
N LYS A 97 -21.59 -8.78 2.72
CA LYS A 97 -22.25 -10.08 2.90
C LYS A 97 -23.70 -9.95 3.36
N LYS A 98 -24.00 -8.95 4.20
CA LYS A 98 -25.34 -8.68 4.73
C LYS A 98 -26.17 -7.70 3.88
N SER A 99 -25.56 -7.10 2.85
CA SER A 99 -26.20 -6.05 2.06
C SER A 99 -27.04 -6.60 0.89
N ALA A 100 -27.88 -5.74 0.32
CA ALA A 100 -28.57 -6.01 -0.95
C ALA A 100 -27.68 -5.76 -2.18
N GLN A 101 -26.42 -5.34 -2.02
CA GLN A 101 -25.51 -5.05 -3.12
C GLN A 101 -24.99 -6.35 -3.73
N LYS A 102 -25.77 -6.91 -4.66
CA LYS A 102 -25.48 -8.20 -5.32
C LYS A 102 -25.11 -8.05 -6.80
N LYS A 103 -24.93 -6.82 -7.29
CA LYS A 103 -24.57 -6.53 -8.68
C LYS A 103 -23.21 -7.14 -9.08
N TYR A 104 -22.31 -7.31 -8.12
CA TYR A 104 -20.98 -7.87 -8.32
C TYR A 104 -20.73 -9.02 -7.34
N ASN A 105 -19.83 -9.92 -7.70
CA ASN A 105 -19.14 -10.76 -6.73
C ASN A 105 -18.07 -9.92 -6.02
N TYR A 106 -17.63 -10.35 -4.85
CA TYR A 106 -16.58 -9.64 -4.10
C TYR A 106 -15.44 -10.57 -3.75
N LEU A 107 -14.22 -10.17 -4.12
CA LEU A 107 -12.99 -10.87 -3.80
C LEU A 107 -12.17 -10.02 -2.83
N PHE A 108 -11.96 -10.54 -1.63
CA PHE A 108 -11.16 -9.89 -0.60
C PHE A 108 -9.78 -10.55 -0.57
N ILE A 109 -8.71 -9.75 -0.58
CA ILE A 109 -7.35 -10.28 -0.60
C ILE A 109 -6.50 -9.56 0.45
N ALA A 110 -6.02 -10.31 1.44
CA ALA A 110 -4.94 -9.89 2.31
C ALA A 110 -3.60 -10.27 1.64
N PHE A 111 -2.90 -9.30 1.07
CA PHE A 111 -1.62 -9.51 0.41
C PHE A 111 -0.48 -9.68 1.42
N SER A 112 0.46 -10.57 1.09
CA SER A 112 1.71 -10.74 1.84
C SER A 112 2.88 -10.10 1.09
N ALA A 113 3.95 -9.79 1.81
CA ALA A 113 5.21 -9.28 1.27
C ALA A 113 5.05 -8.01 0.39
N GLU A 114 4.18 -7.09 0.81
CA GLU A 114 4.09 -5.74 0.24
C GLU A 114 5.37 -4.95 0.54
N GLU A 115 5.82 -4.99 1.80
CA GLU A 115 6.96 -4.24 2.33
C GLU A 115 8.29 -4.65 1.67
N LEU A 116 8.30 -5.84 1.06
CA LEU A 116 9.41 -6.40 0.29
C LEU A 116 9.32 -6.10 -1.21
N GLY A 117 8.43 -5.19 -1.61
CA GLY A 117 8.27 -4.73 -2.99
C GLY A 117 7.11 -5.40 -3.73
N LEU A 118 5.92 -5.44 -3.11
CA LEU A 118 4.65 -5.86 -3.73
C LEU A 118 4.63 -7.33 -4.18
N LEU A 119 5.34 -8.22 -3.49
CA LEU A 119 5.54 -9.59 -3.98
C LEU A 119 4.25 -10.41 -4.00
N GLY A 120 3.39 -10.27 -2.98
CA GLY A 120 2.11 -10.97 -2.93
C GLY A 120 1.15 -10.54 -4.04
N SER A 121 0.98 -9.25 -4.28
CA SER A 121 0.10 -8.76 -5.35
C SER A 121 0.65 -9.09 -6.75
N LYS A 122 1.98 -9.03 -6.94
CA LYS A 122 2.64 -9.50 -8.17
C LYS A 122 2.43 -10.99 -8.42
N ALA A 123 2.44 -11.82 -7.37
CA ALA A 123 2.14 -13.24 -7.47
C ALA A 123 0.66 -13.45 -7.86
N PHE A 124 -0.27 -12.75 -7.21
CA PHE A 124 -1.70 -12.85 -7.51
C PHE A 124 -2.03 -12.49 -8.96
N VAL A 125 -1.44 -11.43 -9.52
CA VAL A 125 -1.68 -11.04 -10.93
C VAL A 125 -1.21 -12.10 -11.94
N LYS A 126 -0.27 -12.96 -11.55
CA LYS A 126 0.24 -14.08 -12.36
C LYS A 126 -0.52 -15.38 -12.16
N GLU A 127 -1.44 -15.44 -11.18
CA GLU A 127 -2.24 -16.62 -10.91
C GLU A 127 -3.16 -16.92 -12.10
N LYS A 128 -3.20 -18.18 -12.53
CA LYS A 128 -3.95 -18.60 -13.73
C LYS A 128 -5.42 -18.83 -13.45
N ASP A 129 -5.75 -19.16 -12.21
CA ASP A 129 -7.11 -19.50 -11.81
C ASP A 129 -8.04 -18.28 -11.68
N PHE A 130 -7.45 -17.07 -11.63
CA PHE A 130 -8.22 -15.84 -11.61
C PHE A 130 -8.34 -15.23 -13.02
N ASP A 131 -9.54 -15.34 -13.61
CA ASP A 131 -9.84 -14.66 -14.88
C ASP A 131 -9.96 -13.14 -14.67
N ARG A 132 -8.87 -12.44 -14.97
CA ARG A 132 -8.77 -10.98 -14.88
C ARG A 132 -9.81 -10.24 -15.72
N LYS A 133 -10.37 -10.85 -16.77
CA LYS A 133 -11.43 -10.22 -17.59
C LYS A 133 -12.74 -10.10 -16.82
N LYS A 134 -12.92 -10.87 -15.74
CA LYS A 134 -14.07 -10.76 -14.83
C LYS A 134 -13.86 -9.73 -13.73
N ALA A 135 -12.67 -9.16 -13.57
CA ALA A 135 -12.45 -8.08 -12.62
C ALA A 135 -13.09 -6.78 -13.14
N ALA A 136 -14.01 -6.20 -12.38
CA ALA A 136 -14.60 -4.90 -12.70
C ALA A 136 -13.63 -3.76 -12.35
N TYR A 137 -13.13 -3.78 -11.12
CA TYR A 137 -12.13 -2.85 -10.60
C TYR A 137 -11.57 -3.39 -9.27
N MET A 138 -10.47 -2.79 -8.81
CA MET A 138 -9.84 -3.10 -7.54
C MET A 138 -9.75 -1.84 -6.67
N ILE A 139 -10.04 -1.98 -5.39
CA ILE A 139 -9.84 -0.95 -4.36
C ILE A 139 -8.78 -1.48 -3.39
N ASN A 140 -7.66 -0.76 -3.25
CA ASN A 140 -6.67 -1.03 -2.21
C ASN A 140 -6.99 -0.19 -0.97
N MET A 141 -6.92 -0.82 0.21
CA MET A 141 -7.03 -0.16 1.49
C MET A 141 -5.65 -0.13 2.13
N ASP A 142 -5.07 1.06 2.18
CA ASP A 142 -3.72 1.27 2.68
C ASP A 142 -3.66 2.51 3.55
N MET A 143 -3.14 2.36 4.77
CA MET A 143 -2.99 3.46 5.74
C MET A 143 -4.29 4.28 5.94
N VAL A 144 -5.41 3.59 6.15
CA VAL A 144 -6.75 4.20 6.30
C VAL A 144 -7.12 4.49 7.76
N GLY A 145 -6.22 4.21 8.71
CA GLY A 145 -6.46 4.32 10.15
C GLY A 145 -5.97 5.62 10.77
N ARG A 146 -5.25 6.46 10.01
CA ARG A 146 -4.64 7.68 10.52
C ARG A 146 -5.67 8.69 11.01
N LEU A 147 -5.72 8.87 12.32
CA LEU A 147 -6.50 9.95 12.93
C LEU A 147 -5.79 11.29 12.70
N SER A 148 -6.48 12.22 12.06
CA SER A 148 -5.99 13.58 11.85
C SER A 148 -7.11 14.60 12.05
N PRO A 149 -6.83 15.77 12.67
CA PRO A 149 -7.82 16.84 12.85
C PRO A 149 -8.41 17.35 11.52
N ASP A 150 -7.64 17.27 10.44
CA ASP A 150 -8.07 17.69 9.10
C ASP A 150 -9.02 16.69 8.42
N ARG A 151 -9.22 15.50 9.03
CA ARG A 151 -10.06 14.41 8.53
C ARG A 151 -9.81 14.12 7.05
N LYS A 152 -8.56 14.15 6.62
CA LYS A 152 -8.19 13.92 5.24
C LYS A 152 -8.25 12.42 4.90
N LEU A 153 -8.85 12.10 3.75
CA LEU A 153 -8.75 10.78 3.12
C LEU A 153 -8.13 10.96 1.74
N THR A 154 -6.94 10.40 1.54
CA THR A 154 -6.29 10.42 0.23
C THR A 154 -6.79 9.24 -0.58
N VAL A 155 -7.24 9.49 -1.81
CA VAL A 155 -7.61 8.46 -2.78
C VAL A 155 -6.62 8.54 -3.93
N GLY A 156 -5.72 7.57 -3.98
CA GLY A 156 -4.77 7.38 -5.09
C GLY A 156 -5.38 6.62 -6.26
N GLY A 157 -4.64 6.57 -7.36
CA GLY A 157 -5.00 5.80 -8.55
C GLY A 157 -6.24 6.33 -9.28
N VAL A 158 -6.67 7.57 -9.02
CA VAL A 158 -7.86 8.14 -9.66
C VAL A 158 -7.71 8.20 -11.19
N GLY A 159 -6.48 8.31 -11.69
CA GLY A 159 -6.16 8.29 -13.12
C GLY A 159 -6.29 6.92 -13.80
N THR A 160 -6.43 5.83 -13.05
CA THR A 160 -6.53 4.45 -13.60
C THR A 160 -7.85 4.17 -14.32
N SER A 161 -8.85 5.06 -14.17
CA SER A 161 -10.12 4.97 -14.89
C SER A 161 -10.65 6.36 -15.23
N PRO A 162 -11.21 6.55 -16.44
CA PRO A 162 -11.76 7.85 -16.85
C PRO A 162 -12.98 8.29 -16.01
N VAL A 163 -13.61 7.38 -15.28
CA VAL A 163 -14.82 7.67 -14.49
C VAL A 163 -14.57 7.97 -13.02
N TRP A 164 -13.39 7.63 -12.47
CA TRP A 164 -13.17 7.76 -11.01
C TRP A 164 -13.26 9.20 -10.52
N GLY A 165 -12.75 10.16 -11.28
CA GLY A 165 -12.86 11.57 -10.92
C GLY A 165 -14.31 12.04 -10.75
N SER A 166 -15.22 11.57 -11.60
CA SER A 166 -16.65 11.88 -11.50
C SER A 166 -17.33 11.12 -10.37
N VAL A 167 -16.99 9.83 -10.19
CA VAL A 167 -17.51 9.01 -9.08
C VAL A 167 -17.16 9.64 -7.74
N LEU A 168 -15.90 10.03 -7.53
CA LEU A 168 -15.44 10.61 -6.25
C LEU A 168 -16.10 11.96 -5.95
N LYS A 169 -16.39 12.77 -6.98
CA LYS A 169 -17.17 14.01 -6.80
C LYS A 169 -18.60 13.77 -6.32
N SER A 170 -19.18 12.60 -6.62
CA SER A 170 -20.53 12.22 -6.18
C SER A 170 -20.60 11.60 -4.78
N VAL A 171 -19.45 11.28 -4.18
CA VAL A 171 -19.41 10.66 -2.84
C VAL A 171 -19.60 11.72 -1.77
N THR A 172 -20.70 11.61 -1.02
CA THR A 172 -20.88 12.37 0.23
C THR A 172 -20.02 11.75 1.33
N SER A 173 -19.14 12.55 1.92
CA SER A 173 -18.22 12.09 2.97
C SER A 173 -18.06 13.12 4.07
N ASN A 174 -17.85 12.64 5.30
CA ASN A 174 -17.42 13.47 6.43
C ASN A 174 -15.90 13.67 6.45
N PHE A 175 -15.18 13.12 5.48
CA PHE A 175 -13.74 13.30 5.26
C PHE A 175 -13.48 14.32 4.15
N LYS A 176 -12.39 15.06 4.28
CA LYS A 176 -11.83 15.87 3.20
C LYS A 176 -11.12 14.95 2.21
N ILE A 177 -11.78 14.65 1.10
CA ILE A 177 -11.21 13.80 0.05
C ILE A 177 -10.10 14.56 -0.70
N VAL A 178 -8.93 13.94 -0.79
CA VAL A 178 -7.80 14.44 -1.60
C VAL A 178 -7.49 13.40 -2.66
N ASN A 179 -7.60 13.78 -3.92
CA ASN A 179 -7.37 12.88 -5.04
C ASN A 179 -5.92 12.97 -5.48
N ASP A 180 -5.31 11.82 -5.70
CA ASP A 180 -4.03 11.67 -6.37
C ASP A 180 -4.25 10.84 -7.64
N SER A 181 -3.79 11.38 -8.77
CA SER A 181 -3.91 10.71 -10.06
C SER A 181 -2.92 9.56 -10.20
N SER A 182 -1.81 9.60 -9.46
CA SER A 182 -0.81 8.55 -9.44
C SER A 182 -1.30 7.35 -8.64
N GLY A 183 -0.99 6.16 -9.12
CA GLY A 183 -1.30 4.88 -8.50
C GLY A 183 -0.11 3.94 -8.58
#